data_AF-A0A1H7NU43-F1
#
_entry.id   AF-A0A1H7NU43-F1
#
_cell.length_a   1.000
_cell.length_b   1.000
_cell.length_c   1.000
_cell.angle_alpha   90.00
_cell.angle_beta   90.00
_cell.angle_gamma   90.00
#
_symmetry.space_group_name_H-M   'P 1'
#
loop_
_entity.id
_entity.type
_entity.pdbx_description
1 polymer ?
#
loop_
_entity_poly.entity_id
_entity_poly.type
_entity_poly.pdbx_seq_one_letter_code
_entity_poly.pdbx_strand_id
1 'polypeptide(L)'
;MSNIAKVTRAALVLGMSMALTPAVFTVGPLLESRFFPVVSRADIFDQASEADGVIFHVRFRKMRQCEFLGLAWYEGPVRRLVEFQPSVTEVVPVRTRPKGFQQAGPWRIGGLRSLRGTRAYALHRCHPLWITITDFFEG
;
A
#
# COMPACT_ATOMS: atom_id res chain seq x y z
N MET A 1 2.47 -41.61 -36.12
CA MET A 1 2.43 -41.39 -34.65
C MET A 1 3.10 -40.09 -34.16
N SER A 2 3.93 -39.39 -34.97
CA SER A 2 4.65 -38.17 -34.54
C SER A 2 3.79 -36.89 -34.40
N ASN A 3 2.74 -36.72 -35.22
CA ASN A 3 1.97 -35.47 -35.27
C ASN A 3 0.95 -35.32 -34.11
N ILE A 4 0.33 -36.41 -33.65
CA ILE A 4 -0.66 -36.38 -32.55
C ILE A 4 0.03 -35.96 -31.25
N ALA A 5 1.20 -36.54 -30.94
CA ALA A 5 1.95 -36.19 -29.73
C ALA A 5 2.42 -34.72 -29.69
N LYS A 6 2.70 -34.12 -30.85
CA LYS A 6 3.06 -32.69 -30.96
C LYS A 6 1.85 -31.79 -30.70
N VAL A 7 0.68 -32.13 -31.26
CA VAL A 7 -0.57 -31.39 -31.06
C VAL A 7 -1.00 -31.45 -29.59
N THR A 8 -0.91 -32.61 -28.93
CA THR A 8 -1.25 -32.74 -27.50
C THR A 8 -0.34 -31.89 -26.61
N ARG A 9 0.97 -31.84 -26.90
CA ARG A 9 1.91 -30.99 -26.15
C ARG A 9 1.62 -29.50 -26.34
N ALA A 10 1.35 -29.08 -27.57
CA ALA A 10 1.02 -27.67 -27.87
C ALA A 10 -0.27 -27.24 -27.17
N ALA A 11 -1.31 -28.09 -27.19
CA ALA A 11 -2.57 -27.82 -26.50
C ALA A 11 -2.39 -27.74 -24.98
N LEU A 12 -1.54 -28.60 -24.39
CA LEU A 12 -1.28 -28.61 -22.95
C LEU A 12 -0.50 -27.37 -22.51
N VAL A 13 0.52 -26.96 -23.28
CA VAL A 13 1.26 -25.72 -23.04
C VAL A 13 0.32 -24.52 -23.14
N LEU A 14 -0.48 -24.43 -24.20
CA LEU A 14 -1.42 -23.32 -24.39
C LEU A 14 -2.44 -23.26 -23.25
N GLY A 15 -3.04 -24.39 -22.89
CA GLY A 15 -4.00 -24.46 -21.78
C GLY A 15 -3.37 -24.07 -20.45
N MET A 16 -2.14 -24.52 -20.18
CA MET A 16 -1.42 -24.17 -18.97
C MET A 16 -1.03 -22.68 -18.95
N SER A 17 -0.59 -22.11 -20.07
CA SER A 17 -0.34 -20.67 -20.17
C SER A 17 -1.60 -19.86 -19.91
N MET A 18 -2.73 -20.22 -20.53
CA MET A 18 -4.01 -19.54 -20.33
C MET A 18 -4.50 -19.60 -18.88
N ALA A 19 -4.20 -20.68 -18.15
CA ALA A 19 -4.55 -20.82 -16.74
C ALA A 19 -3.56 -20.10 -15.79
N LEU A 20 -2.25 -20.21 -16.05
CA LEU A 20 -1.22 -19.65 -15.17
C LEU A 20 -1.15 -18.12 -15.26
N THR A 21 -1.36 -17.55 -16.44
CA THR A 21 -1.30 -16.10 -16.63
C THR A 21 -2.22 -15.34 -15.66
N PRO A 22 -3.56 -15.56 -15.63
CA PRO A 22 -4.42 -14.87 -14.69
C PRO A 22 -4.09 -15.20 -13.23
N ALA A 23 -3.67 -16.43 -12.93
CA ALA A 23 -3.27 -16.83 -11.59
C ALA A 23 -2.09 -16.00 -11.05
N VAL A 24 -1.09 -15.70 -11.89
CA VAL A 24 0.05 -14.85 -11.52
C VAL A 24 -0.39 -13.43 -11.19
N PHE A 25 -1.32 -12.85 -11.97
CA PHE A 25 -1.83 -11.50 -11.70
C PHE A 25 -2.71 -11.41 -10.46
N THR A 26 -3.34 -12.49 -10.03
CA THR A 26 -4.16 -12.51 -8.80
C THR A 26 -3.33 -12.85 -7.56
N VAL A 27 -2.43 -13.82 -7.67
CA VAL A 27 -1.67 -14.34 -6.52
C VAL A 27 -0.38 -13.54 -6.29
N GLY A 28 0.26 -13.07 -7.37
CA GLY A 28 1.48 -12.26 -7.31
C GLY A 28 1.38 -11.05 -6.38
N PRO A 29 0.36 -10.18 -6.51
CA PRO A 29 0.20 -9.01 -5.64
C PRO A 29 0.03 -9.38 -4.16
N LEU A 30 -0.70 -10.47 -3.87
CA LEU A 30 -0.94 -10.95 -2.51
C LEU A 30 0.36 -11.46 -1.88
N LEU A 31 1.13 -12.27 -2.61
CA LEU A 31 2.42 -12.77 -2.16
C LEU A 31 3.42 -11.62 -1.96
N GLU A 32 3.49 -10.68 -2.90
CA GLU A 32 4.40 -9.54 -2.77
C GLU A 32 4.05 -8.69 -1.55
N SER A 33 2.77 -8.38 -1.35
CA SER A 33 2.29 -7.62 -0.20
C SER A 33 2.59 -8.31 1.13
N ARG A 34 2.49 -9.65 1.16
CA ARG A 34 2.71 -10.45 2.37
C ARG A 34 4.19 -10.65 2.71
N PHE A 35 5.02 -10.97 1.71
CA PHE A 35 6.41 -11.37 1.93
C PHE A 35 7.43 -10.24 1.68
N PHE A 36 7.07 -9.23 0.88
CA PHE A 36 7.97 -8.15 0.48
C PHE A 36 7.35 -6.76 0.72
N PRO A 37 6.99 -6.43 1.97
CA PRO A 37 6.45 -5.12 2.28
C PRO A 37 7.43 -3.99 1.92
N VAL A 38 6.89 -2.87 1.44
CA VAL A 38 7.63 -1.68 1.04
C VAL A 38 7.99 -0.80 2.24
N VAL A 39 7.10 -0.70 3.22
CA VAL A 39 7.27 0.08 4.45
C VAL A 39 7.02 -0.80 5.66
N SER A 40 7.64 -0.46 6.79
CA SER A 40 7.30 -1.03 8.09
C SER A 40 5.94 -0.52 8.55
N ARG A 41 5.39 -1.16 9.58
CA ARG A 41 4.34 -0.53 10.39
C ARG A 41 4.84 0.82 10.91
N ALA A 42 3.95 1.79 10.92
CA ALA A 42 4.20 3.14 11.34
C ALA A 42 3.86 3.29 12.83
N ASP A 43 4.74 3.99 13.54
CA ASP A 43 4.52 4.43 14.90
C ASP A 43 3.91 5.84 14.87
N ILE A 44 2.80 6.02 15.56
CA ILE A 44 2.16 7.32 15.72
C ILE A 44 2.82 8.07 16.86
N PHE A 45 3.17 9.33 16.64
CA PHE A 45 3.68 10.23 17.67
C PHE A 45 3.09 11.63 17.51
N ASP A 46 3.20 12.47 18.54
CA ASP A 46 2.63 13.82 18.60
C ASP A 46 1.16 13.87 18.16
N GLN A 47 0.35 12.99 18.75
CA GLN A 47 -1.09 12.92 18.50
C GLN A 47 -1.81 13.99 19.33
N ALA A 48 -2.63 14.80 18.67
CA ALA A 48 -3.54 15.75 19.29
C ALA A 48 -4.98 15.49 18.80
N SER A 49 -5.91 15.40 19.75
CA SER A 49 -7.34 15.37 19.43
C SER A 49 -7.88 16.79 19.44
N GLU A 50 -8.37 17.25 18.29
CA GLU A 50 -9.05 18.54 18.14
C GLU A 50 -10.56 18.34 18.07
N ALA A 51 -11.34 19.42 18.17
CA ALA A 51 -12.80 19.36 18.11
C ALA A 51 -13.33 18.67 16.84
N ASP A 52 -12.59 18.81 15.74
CA ASP A 52 -13.02 18.38 14.40
C ASP A 52 -12.24 17.18 13.86
N GLY A 53 -11.34 16.55 14.64
CA GLY A 53 -10.57 15.40 14.17
C GLY A 53 -9.33 15.10 15.00
N VAL A 54 -8.53 14.14 14.52
CA VAL A 54 -7.23 13.81 15.11
C VAL A 54 -6.12 14.28 14.19
N ILE A 55 -5.16 15.00 14.75
CA ILE A 55 -3.89 15.36 14.11
C ILE A 55 -2.78 14.49 14.67
N PHE A 56 -1.90 13.98 13.80
CA PHE A 56 -0.82 13.10 14.23
C PHE A 56 0.36 13.10 13.25
N HIS A 57 1.51 12.65 13.76
CA HIS A 57 2.70 12.37 12.97
C HIS A 57 2.96 10.86 12.91
N VAL A 58 3.63 10.43 11.85
CA VAL A 58 3.97 9.03 11.64
C VAL A 58 5.47 8.87 11.48
N ARG A 59 6.04 7.86 12.14
CA ARG A 59 7.42 7.41 11.95
C ARG A 59 7.40 6.01 11.39
N PHE A 60 8.14 5.78 10.31
CA PHE A 60 8.18 4.47 9.67
C PHE A 60 9.51 4.26 8.95
N ARG A 61 9.80 3.02 8.56
CA ARG A 61 10.97 2.68 7.74
C ARG A 61 10.53 2.27 6.35
N LYS A 62 11.03 2.96 5.33
CA LYS A 62 10.89 2.54 3.94
C LYS A 62 11.98 1.54 3.58
N MET A 63 11.59 0.31 3.34
CA MET A 63 12.48 -0.83 3.10
C MET A 63 12.82 -1.00 1.61
N ARG A 64 11.88 -0.66 0.71
CA ARG A 64 12.05 -0.80 -0.74
C ARG A 64 11.86 0.53 -1.47
N GLN A 65 12.61 0.74 -2.55
CA GLN A 65 12.54 1.96 -3.36
C GLN A 65 11.45 1.82 -4.44
N CYS A 66 10.20 1.73 -4.00
CA CYS A 66 9.04 1.73 -4.90
C CYS A 66 8.38 3.11 -4.93
N GLU A 67 7.68 3.40 -6.03
CA GLU A 67 6.89 4.62 -6.19
C GLU A 67 5.76 4.63 -5.16
N PHE A 68 5.59 5.74 -4.45
CA PHE A 68 4.49 5.92 -3.51
C PHE A 68 3.27 6.45 -4.26
N LEU A 69 2.15 5.73 -4.17
CA LEU A 69 0.90 6.10 -4.84
C LEU A 69 -0.08 6.79 -3.89
N GLY A 70 -0.09 6.41 -2.61
CA GLY A 70 -0.97 7.01 -1.64
C GLY A 70 -1.15 6.21 -0.35
N LEU A 71 -1.98 6.75 0.53
CA LEU A 71 -2.40 6.15 1.79
C LEU A 71 -3.91 5.96 1.77
N ALA A 72 -4.37 4.83 2.29
CA ALA A 72 -5.79 4.56 2.51
C ALA A 72 -6.01 4.26 3.99
N TRP A 73 -6.86 5.05 4.64
CA TRP A 73 -7.19 4.91 6.05
C TRP A 73 -8.64 4.46 6.22
N TYR A 74 -8.89 3.56 7.16
CA TYR A 74 -10.18 2.95 7.40
C TYR A 74 -10.52 2.95 8.88
N GLU A 75 -11.80 3.15 9.17
CA GLU A 75 -12.43 2.87 10.46
C GLU A 75 -13.49 1.79 10.22
N GLY A 76 -13.19 0.56 10.65
CA GLY A 76 -13.96 -0.61 10.21
C GLY A 76 -14.01 -0.71 8.66
N PRO A 77 -15.21 -0.79 8.04
CA PRO A 77 -15.35 -0.83 6.58
C PRO A 77 -15.33 0.55 5.91
N VAL A 78 -15.33 1.65 6.67
CA VAL A 78 -15.50 3.00 6.14
C VAL A 78 -14.14 3.63 5.86
N ARG A 79 -13.90 4.02 4.60
CA ARG A 79 -12.69 4.78 4.23
C ARG A 79 -12.79 6.21 4.75
N ARG A 80 -11.78 6.66 5.49
CA ARG A 80 -11.65 8.03 6.01
C ARG A 80 -10.73 8.85 5.11
N LEU A 81 -11.07 10.12 4.93
CA LEU A 81 -10.21 11.08 4.24
C LEU A 81 -9.05 11.46 5.17
N VAL A 82 -7.83 11.35 4.66
CA VAL A 82 -6.62 11.80 5.36
C VAL A 82 -6.11 13.04 4.66
N GLU A 83 -6.08 14.15 5.38
CA GLU A 83 -5.60 15.43 4.88
C GLU A 83 -4.16 15.65 5.34
N PHE A 84 -3.27 15.96 4.41
CA PHE A 84 -1.94 16.43 4.76
C PHE A 84 -2.05 17.91 5.13
N GLN A 85 -1.63 18.26 6.35
CA GLN A 85 -1.53 19.66 6.75
C GLN A 85 -0.06 20.08 6.70
N PRO A 86 0.45 20.57 5.56
CA PRO A 86 1.81 21.07 5.52
C PRO A 86 1.92 22.30 6.43
N SER A 87 2.99 22.39 7.22
CA SER A 87 3.36 23.62 7.92
C SER A 87 3.91 24.71 6.99
N VAL A 88 4.17 24.36 5.72
CA VAL A 88 4.73 25.22 4.69
C VAL A 88 3.69 25.43 3.60
N THR A 89 3.41 26.68 3.23
CA THR A 89 2.39 27.10 2.24
C THR A 89 2.67 26.59 0.82
N GLU A 90 3.78 25.88 0.59
CA GLU A 90 4.11 25.29 -0.70
C GLU A 90 3.52 23.89 -0.84
N VAL A 91 2.69 23.71 -1.88
CA VAL A 91 2.21 22.42 -2.33
C VAL A 91 3.40 21.63 -2.92
N VAL A 92 4.16 20.96 -2.06
CA VAL A 92 5.21 20.06 -2.52
C VAL A 92 4.52 18.87 -3.20
N PRO A 93 4.79 18.59 -4.48
CA PRO A 93 4.19 17.44 -5.16
C PRO A 93 4.54 16.16 -4.40
N VAL A 94 3.61 15.20 -4.38
CA VAL A 94 3.80 13.91 -3.73
C VAL A 94 5.00 13.21 -4.37
N ARG A 95 6.18 13.36 -3.75
CA ARG A 95 7.42 12.73 -4.22
C ARG A 95 7.63 11.43 -3.47
N THR A 96 8.05 10.43 -4.23
CA THR A 96 8.49 9.15 -3.66
C THR A 96 9.72 9.39 -2.78
N ARG A 97 9.55 9.23 -1.46
CA ARG A 97 10.64 9.38 -0.48
C ARG A 97 11.72 8.31 -0.68
N PRO A 98 13.00 8.59 -0.37
CA PRO A 98 14.06 7.59 -0.40
C PRO A 98 13.86 6.50 0.66
N LYS A 99 14.53 5.36 0.49
CA LYS A 99 14.62 4.30 1.52
C LYS A 99 15.21 4.84 2.83
N GLY A 100 14.92 4.16 3.93
CA GLY A 100 15.43 4.47 5.25
C GLY A 100 14.34 4.90 6.23
N PHE A 101 14.76 5.47 7.37
CA PHE A 101 13.83 6.01 8.36
C PHE A 101 13.20 7.30 7.83
N GLN A 102 11.89 7.40 7.97
CA GLN A 102 11.08 8.51 7.48
C GLN A 102 10.15 8.99 8.59
N GLN A 103 9.92 10.29 8.59
CA GLN A 103 8.87 10.92 9.37
C GLN A 103 7.98 11.71 8.42
N ALA A 104 6.67 11.66 8.65
CA ALA A 104 5.70 12.37 7.84
C ALA A 104 4.54 12.87 8.71
N GLY A 105 3.93 13.97 8.26
CA GLY A 105 2.86 14.67 8.96
C GLY A 105 3.13 16.18 8.98
N PRO A 106 2.27 16.94 9.66
CA PRO A 106 1.08 16.44 10.34
C PRO A 106 -0.01 15.96 9.37
N TRP A 107 -0.67 14.87 9.72
CA TRP A 107 -1.86 14.36 9.04
C TRP A 107 -3.07 14.62 9.90
N ARG A 108 -4.20 14.97 9.28
CA ARG A 108 -5.49 15.15 9.95
C ARG A 108 -6.51 14.16 9.40
N ILE A 109 -7.27 13.54 10.29
CA ILE A 109 -8.47 12.78 9.94
C ILE A 109 -9.67 13.40 10.65
N GLY A 110 -10.59 13.94 9.85
CA GLY A 110 -11.80 14.60 10.35
C GLY A 110 -12.79 13.64 11.00
N GLY A 111 -13.48 14.11 12.03
CA GLY A 111 -14.60 13.39 12.68
C GLY A 111 -14.21 12.21 13.56
N LEU A 112 -12.92 11.94 13.76
CA LEU A 112 -12.42 10.96 14.73
C LEU A 112 -12.03 11.64 16.04
N ARG A 113 -12.27 10.96 17.16
CA ARG A 113 -11.77 11.35 18.49
C ARG A 113 -10.42 10.70 18.83
N SER A 114 -10.14 9.55 18.21
CA SER A 114 -8.98 8.69 18.45
C SER A 114 -8.67 7.87 17.20
N LEU A 115 -7.42 7.43 17.06
CA LEU A 115 -7.00 6.49 16.01
C LEU A 115 -7.22 5.02 16.39
N ARG A 116 -7.71 4.74 17.61
CA ARG A 116 -7.98 3.36 18.06
C ARG A 116 -9.05 2.70 17.21
N GLY A 117 -8.84 1.45 16.83
CA GLY A 117 -9.75 0.70 15.96
C GLY A 117 -9.69 1.12 14.48
N THR A 118 -8.69 1.93 14.10
CA THR A 118 -8.47 2.32 12.71
C THR A 118 -7.30 1.56 12.09
N ARG A 119 -7.32 1.41 10.77
CA ARG A 119 -6.25 0.75 10.01
C ARG A 119 -5.85 1.60 8.82
N ALA A 120 -4.57 1.61 8.51
CA ALA A 120 -4.04 2.28 7.33
C ALA A 120 -3.23 1.33 6.46
N TYR A 121 -3.34 1.54 5.15
CA TYR A 121 -2.59 0.83 4.12
C TYR A 121 -1.80 1.83 3.27
N ALA A 122 -0.55 1.51 2.99
CA ALA A 122 0.28 2.27 2.06
C ALA A 122 0.34 1.56 0.71
N LEU A 123 0.03 2.30 -0.36
CA LEU A 123 -0.04 1.80 -1.72
C LEU A 123 1.23 2.20 -2.48
N HIS A 124 1.89 1.23 -3.09
CA HIS A 124 3.12 1.45 -3.82
C HIS A 124 3.11 0.74 -5.18
N ARG A 125 3.74 1.35 -6.18
CA ARG A 125 4.05 0.68 -7.45
C ARG A 125 5.48 0.16 -7.40
N CYS A 126 5.62 -1.13 -7.08
CA CYS A 126 6.89 -1.86 -7.16
C CYS A 126 7.03 -2.65 -8.46
N HIS A 127 5.90 -2.99 -9.08
CA HIS A 127 5.82 -3.76 -10.31
C HIS A 127 4.92 -3.02 -11.31
N PRO A 128 5.17 -3.06 -12.63
CA PRO A 128 4.35 -2.35 -13.61
C PRO A 128 2.92 -2.90 -13.72
N LEU A 129 2.70 -4.16 -13.35
CA LEU A 129 1.44 -4.86 -13.58
C LEU A 129 0.46 -4.84 -12.39
N TRP A 130 0.91 -4.48 -11.19
CA TRP A 130 0.06 -4.44 -10.00
C TRP A 130 0.60 -3.50 -8.93
N ILE A 131 -0.25 -3.22 -7.93
CA ILE A 131 0.07 -2.39 -6.77
C ILE A 131 0.42 -3.30 -5.60
N THR A 132 1.49 -2.96 -4.90
CA THR A 132 1.88 -3.59 -3.64
C THR A 132 1.24 -2.82 -2.49
N ILE A 133 0.45 -3.51 -1.66
CA ILE A 133 -0.27 -2.93 -0.54
C ILE A 133 0.39 -3.41 0.75
N THR A 134 0.76 -2.48 1.62
CA THR A 134 1.35 -2.83 2.91
C THR A 134 0.52 -2.31 4.06
N ASP A 135 0.36 -3.14 5.08
CA ASP A 135 -0.17 -2.75 6.37
C ASP A 135 0.71 -1.64 6.97
N PHE A 136 0.18 -0.43 7.01
CA PHE A 136 0.91 0.75 7.43
C PHE A 136 0.65 1.07 8.89
N PHE A 137 -0.59 0.98 9.37
CA PHE A 137 -0.93 1.25 10.76
C PHE A 137 -2.12 0.42 11.21
N GLU A 138 -2.15 0.06 12.49
CA GLU A 138 -3.27 -0.56 13.18
C GLU A 138 -3.30 -0.01 14.61
N GLY A 139 -4.41 0.65 14.97
CA GLY A 139 -4.59 1.36 16.23
C GLY A 139 -5.57 0.71 17.19
#